data_AF-A0AAV2U2F0-F1
#
_entry.id   AF-A0AAV2U2F0-F1
#
_cell.length_a   1.000
_cell.length_b   1.000
_cell.length_c   1.000
_cell.angle_alpha   90.00
_cell.angle_beta   90.00
_cell.angle_gamma   90.00
#
_symmetry.space_group_name_H-M   'P 1'
#
loop_
_entity.id
_entity.type
_entity.pdbx_description
1 polymer ?
#
loop_
_entity_poly.entity_id
_entity_poly.type
_entity_poly.pdbx_seq_one_letter_code
_entity_poly.pdbx_strand_id
1 'polypeptide(L)'
;MNKDLNIEYISTDVLKPYVNNSRTHSDEQIDQICESIEEFGFTNPILIDENNGIIAGHGRLLAAIKLNLYTVPTIRLTGLSDIQKKAYVIADNSLALNAGWNFELLSLELNELKDLGFDIDLLGFDDDFLKSLDGDLLADISGDSNSKEKLDLKQAFLAPPFSILNSREGWWQDRKRKWKALGIDSGSGRDSGMQRGMNSMARYNSKEDTSMSESDDSIFDPVLCEILYSWFSPKGCQILDPFAGGSVRGIVASKLNRNYIGVDLRAEQIEANLKQRNLVCSNDELQPIWICGDSINIDKLANGVSADLVFSCPPYADLEVYSNNPNDLSNMDYDNFKKAYFEIIKKSCDMLKDNRFACFVVGEVRDKKGNYYNFVGDTIQAFLEAGLSYYNEMILVNVCGTMPMRAATPFKGSRKIGKVHQNVLVFVKGNPKIAAEYCGDVDVYIPNEDN
;
A
#
# COMPACT_ATOMS: atom_id res chain seq x y z
N MET A 1 -23.74 -7.23 -29.43
CA MET A 1 -23.52 -7.00 -30.86
C MET A 1 -22.39 -7.92 -31.30
N ASN A 2 -22.69 -9.10 -31.86
CA ASN A 2 -21.68 -9.90 -32.56
C ASN A 2 -21.68 -9.45 -34.03
N LYS A 3 -20.79 -8.52 -34.34
CA LYS A 3 -20.25 -8.42 -35.70
C LYS A 3 -18.87 -9.04 -35.62
N ASP A 4 -18.58 -9.97 -36.51
CA ASP A 4 -17.23 -10.51 -36.64
C ASP A 4 -16.26 -9.35 -36.91
N LEU A 5 -15.15 -9.33 -36.17
CA LEU A 5 -14.10 -8.34 -36.38
C LEU A 5 -13.33 -8.73 -37.65
N ASN A 6 -13.19 -7.77 -38.57
CA ASN A 6 -12.43 -7.96 -39.81
C ASN A 6 -11.18 -7.09 -39.78
N ILE A 7 -10.07 -7.65 -40.26
CA ILE A 7 -8.82 -6.91 -40.46
C ILE A 7 -8.86 -6.28 -41.86
N GLU A 8 -8.62 -4.98 -41.92
CA GLU A 8 -8.53 -4.21 -43.16
C GLU A 8 -7.22 -3.40 -43.20
N TYR A 9 -6.55 -3.37 -44.35
CA TYR A 9 -5.31 -2.60 -44.54
C TYR A 9 -5.65 -1.18 -45.00
N ILE A 10 -5.30 -0.20 -44.19
CA ILE A 10 -5.62 1.22 -44.42
C ILE A 10 -4.34 2.00 -44.59
N SER A 11 -4.36 2.98 -45.49
CA SER A 11 -3.22 3.87 -45.70
C SER A 11 -2.94 4.69 -44.45
N THR A 12 -1.66 4.82 -44.09
CA THR A 12 -1.22 5.61 -42.93
C THR A 12 -1.66 7.08 -43.01
N ASP A 13 -1.74 7.64 -44.23
CA ASP A 13 -2.05 9.05 -44.47
C ASP A 13 -3.52 9.41 -44.22
N VAL A 14 -4.42 8.41 -44.22
CA VAL A 14 -5.85 8.63 -43.99
C VAL A 14 -6.28 8.36 -42.55
N LEU A 15 -5.36 7.87 -41.71
CA LEU A 15 -5.58 7.64 -40.29
C LEU A 15 -5.46 8.96 -39.52
N LYS A 16 -6.45 9.23 -38.66
CA LYS A 16 -6.52 10.47 -37.88
C LYS A 16 -6.14 10.20 -36.43
N PRO A 17 -4.99 10.70 -35.95
CA PRO A 17 -4.61 10.58 -34.56
C PRO A 17 -5.66 11.24 -33.64
N TYR A 18 -5.87 10.63 -32.48
CA TYR A 18 -6.77 11.19 -31.47
C TYR A 18 -6.10 12.37 -30.75
N VAL A 19 -6.71 13.56 -30.87
CA VAL A 19 -6.14 14.84 -30.42
C VAL A 19 -5.88 14.90 -28.91
N ASN A 20 -6.59 14.11 -28.10
CA ASN A 20 -6.46 14.08 -26.64
C ASN A 20 -5.92 12.74 -26.12
N ASN A 21 -5.02 12.08 -26.87
CA ASN A 21 -4.38 10.87 -26.35
C ASN A 21 -3.53 11.22 -25.11
N SER A 22 -3.88 10.65 -23.96
CA SER A 22 -3.20 10.88 -22.70
C SER A 22 -1.86 10.14 -22.59
N ARG A 23 -1.57 9.23 -23.52
CA ARG A 23 -0.32 8.47 -23.57
C ARG A 23 0.65 9.14 -24.54
N THR A 24 1.79 9.56 -24.02
CA THR A 24 2.93 10.04 -24.80
C THR A 24 3.86 8.87 -25.10
N HIS A 25 4.36 8.79 -26.32
CA HIS A 25 5.37 7.81 -26.73
C HIS A 25 6.72 8.52 -26.84
N SER A 26 7.75 8.02 -26.15
CA SER A 26 9.12 8.52 -26.33
C SER A 26 9.70 7.95 -27.64
N ASP A 27 10.76 8.57 -28.15
CA ASP A 27 11.40 8.11 -29.39
C ASP A 27 11.94 6.68 -29.24
N GLU A 28 12.48 6.35 -28.06
CA GLU A 28 13.00 5.01 -27.73
C GLU A 28 11.87 3.96 -27.74
N GLN A 29 10.70 4.29 -27.21
CA GLN A 29 9.55 3.39 -27.26
C GLN A 29 9.07 3.17 -28.70
N ILE A 30 9.13 4.19 -29.55
CA ILE A 30 8.79 4.03 -30.97
C ILE A 30 9.81 3.15 -31.68
N ASP A 31 11.09 3.25 -31.35
CA ASP A 31 12.15 2.39 -31.89
C ASP A 31 11.93 0.91 -31.53
N GLN A 32 11.61 0.60 -30.27
CA GLN A 32 11.27 -0.77 -29.86
C GLN A 32 10.05 -1.33 -30.63
N ILE A 33 9.04 -0.49 -30.90
CA ILE A 33 7.89 -0.91 -31.70
C ILE A 33 8.29 -1.13 -33.17
N CYS A 34 9.22 -0.35 -33.71
CA CYS A 34 9.75 -0.55 -35.07
C CYS A 34 10.45 -1.90 -35.18
N GLU A 35 11.38 -2.18 -34.26
CA GLU A 35 12.12 -3.44 -34.17
C GLU A 35 11.17 -4.64 -34.06
N SER A 36 10.16 -4.54 -33.20
CA SER A 36 9.13 -5.59 -33.05
C SER A 36 8.34 -5.81 -34.35
N ILE A 37 8.01 -4.76 -35.10
CA ILE A 37 7.32 -4.87 -36.40
C ILE A 37 8.23 -5.47 -37.47
N GLU A 38 9.52 -5.13 -37.49
CA GLU A 38 10.48 -5.69 -38.44
C GLU A 38 10.71 -7.19 -38.19
N GLU A 39 10.78 -7.61 -36.93
CA GLU A 39 11.04 -8.99 -36.53
C GLU A 39 9.79 -9.89 -36.67
N PHE A 40 8.66 -9.47 -36.09
CA PHE A 40 7.47 -10.31 -35.99
C PHE A 40 6.38 -9.96 -37.01
N GLY A 41 6.57 -8.88 -37.76
CA GLY A 41 5.51 -8.28 -38.55
C GLY A 41 4.46 -7.57 -37.70
N PHE A 42 3.42 -7.05 -38.36
CA PHE A 42 2.38 -6.27 -37.71
C PHE A 42 1.32 -7.18 -37.06
N THR A 43 1.64 -7.77 -35.91
CA THR A 43 0.84 -8.80 -35.23
C THR A 43 -0.45 -8.26 -34.60
N ASN A 44 -0.47 -6.98 -34.21
CA ASN A 44 -1.60 -6.34 -33.55
C ASN A 44 -2.17 -5.18 -34.40
N PRO A 45 -3.37 -5.33 -35.00
CA PRO A 45 -4.01 -4.29 -35.80
C PRO A 45 -4.35 -3.02 -35.01
N ILE A 46 -4.31 -1.86 -35.66
CA ILE A 46 -4.72 -0.58 -35.07
C ILE A 46 -6.25 -0.53 -34.97
N LEU A 47 -6.78 -0.10 -33.83
CA LEU A 47 -8.23 0.03 -33.65
C LEU A 47 -8.68 1.40 -34.11
N ILE A 48 -9.64 1.45 -35.04
CA ILE A 48 -10.13 2.69 -35.64
C ILE A 48 -11.65 2.80 -35.56
N ASP A 49 -12.16 4.02 -35.59
CA ASP A 49 -13.59 4.31 -35.67
C ASP A 49 -14.11 4.36 -37.12
N GLU A 50 -15.41 4.66 -37.31
CA GLU A 50 -16.02 4.75 -38.64
C GLU A 50 -15.41 5.83 -39.55
N ASN A 51 -14.70 6.80 -38.99
CA ASN A 51 -14.14 7.96 -39.69
C ASN A 51 -12.60 7.91 -39.80
N ASN A 52 -12.01 6.72 -39.61
CA ASN A 52 -10.56 6.46 -39.56
C ASN A 52 -9.85 7.18 -38.38
N GLY A 53 -10.58 7.56 -37.33
CA GLY A 53 -10.02 8.05 -36.09
C GLY A 53 -9.43 6.91 -35.27
N ILE A 54 -8.19 7.06 -34.81
CA ILE A 54 -7.50 6.03 -34.02
C ILE A 54 -8.07 5.99 -32.61
N ILE A 55 -8.57 4.82 -32.22
CA ILE A 55 -9.04 4.52 -30.87
C ILE A 55 -7.87 3.98 -30.03
N ALA A 56 -7.09 3.04 -30.58
CA ALA A 56 -5.91 2.48 -29.92
C ALA A 56 -4.84 2.07 -30.93
N GLY A 57 -3.57 2.12 -30.53
CA GLY A 57 -2.42 1.77 -31.39
C GLY A 57 -1.68 2.96 -31.99
N HIS A 58 -1.72 4.14 -31.35
CA HIS A 58 -1.01 5.35 -31.84
C HIS A 58 0.50 5.13 -31.99
N GLY A 59 1.16 4.47 -31.04
CA GLY A 59 2.58 4.11 -31.16
C GLY A 59 2.89 3.22 -32.37
N ARG A 60 1.99 2.28 -32.70
CA ARG A 60 2.11 1.41 -33.88
C ARG A 60 1.97 2.18 -35.20
N LEU A 61 1.14 3.22 -35.25
CA LEU A 61 1.09 4.11 -36.42
C LEU A 61 2.39 4.92 -36.57
N LEU A 62 2.89 5.48 -35.47
CA LEU A 62 4.14 6.25 -35.48
C LEU A 62 5.32 5.39 -35.94
N ALA A 63 5.41 4.15 -35.44
CA ALA A 63 6.40 3.18 -35.89
C ALA A 63 6.23 2.82 -37.37
N ALA A 64 5.00 2.57 -37.85
CA ALA A 64 4.74 2.29 -39.25
C ALA A 64 5.19 3.44 -40.18
N ILE A 65 4.95 4.68 -39.79
CA ILE A 65 5.41 5.87 -40.52
C ILE A 65 6.94 5.93 -40.52
N LYS A 66 7.59 5.67 -39.38
CA LYS A 66 9.06 5.64 -39.26
C LYS A 66 9.68 4.56 -40.16
N LEU A 67 9.03 3.41 -40.29
CA LEU A 67 9.39 2.30 -41.18
C LEU A 67 8.99 2.52 -42.66
N ASN A 68 8.40 3.67 -43.02
CA ASN A 68 7.88 3.96 -44.37
C ASN A 68 6.85 2.95 -44.88
N LEU A 69 6.03 2.37 -43.99
CA LEU A 69 4.92 1.50 -44.38
C LEU A 69 3.73 2.34 -44.85
N TYR A 70 3.33 2.17 -46.11
CA TYR A 70 2.22 2.93 -46.69
C TYR A 70 0.83 2.47 -46.23
N THR A 71 0.70 1.23 -45.77
CA THR A 71 -0.55 0.64 -45.28
C THR A 71 -0.31 -0.19 -44.04
N VAL A 72 -1.24 -0.13 -43.08
CA VAL A 72 -1.20 -0.87 -41.81
C VAL A 72 -2.48 -1.67 -41.61
N PRO A 73 -2.43 -2.84 -40.93
CA PRO A 73 -3.63 -3.57 -40.59
C PRO A 73 -4.42 -2.84 -39.50
N THR A 74 -5.73 -2.78 -39.68
CA THR A 74 -6.65 -2.10 -38.77
C THR A 74 -7.89 -2.94 -38.51
N ILE A 75 -8.55 -2.71 -37.38
CA ILE A 75 -9.87 -3.25 -37.07
C ILE A 75 -10.82 -2.09 -36.81
N ARG A 76 -11.92 -2.04 -37.55
CA ARG A 76 -12.91 -0.97 -37.45
C ARG A 76 -13.99 -1.29 -36.42
N LEU A 77 -14.08 -0.46 -35.39
CA LEU A 77 -15.10 -0.55 -34.36
C LEU A 77 -16.31 0.31 -34.74
N THR A 78 -17.40 -0.33 -35.16
CA THR A 78 -18.66 0.35 -35.52
C THR A 78 -19.66 0.34 -34.37
N GLY A 79 -20.44 1.41 -34.20
CA GLY A 79 -21.56 1.46 -33.26
C GLY A 79 -21.20 1.89 -31.83
N LEU A 80 -19.99 2.40 -31.61
CA LEU A 80 -19.61 3.03 -30.35
C LEU A 80 -20.00 4.51 -30.36
N SER A 81 -20.68 4.99 -29.32
CA SER A 81 -20.85 6.43 -29.11
C SER A 81 -19.51 7.12 -28.82
N ASP A 82 -19.42 8.43 -29.02
CA ASP A 82 -18.19 9.20 -28.75
C ASP A 82 -17.70 9.05 -27.30
N ILE A 83 -18.62 8.87 -26.35
CA ILE A 83 -18.31 8.60 -24.94
C ILE A 83 -17.68 7.21 -24.79
N GLN A 84 -18.24 6.19 -25.44
CA GLN A 84 -17.70 4.83 -25.40
C GLN A 84 -16.34 4.73 -26.09
N LYS A 85 -16.13 5.44 -27.20
CA LYS A 85 -14.81 5.54 -27.85
C LYS A 85 -13.77 6.09 -26.87
N LYS A 86 -14.08 7.20 -26.18
CA LYS A 86 -13.19 7.80 -25.16
C LYS A 86 -12.94 6.87 -23.97
N ALA A 87 -13.98 6.22 -23.44
CA ALA A 87 -13.86 5.28 -22.34
C ALA A 87 -12.99 4.08 -22.71
N TYR A 88 -13.13 3.58 -23.95
CA TYR A 88 -12.33 2.47 -24.45
C TYR A 88 -10.85 2.84 -24.57
N VAL A 89 -10.52 4.04 -25.08
CA VAL A 89 -9.13 4.54 -25.12
C VAL A 89 -8.49 4.52 -23.73
N ILE A 90 -9.24 4.90 -22.69
CA ILE A 90 -8.76 4.89 -21.30
C ILE A 90 -8.64 3.45 -20.77
N ALA A 91 -9.64 2.61 -21.04
CA ALA A 91 -9.66 1.22 -20.58
C ALA A 91 -8.51 0.39 -21.19
N ASP A 92 -8.26 0.50 -22.49
CA ASP A 92 -7.18 -0.21 -23.20
C ASP A 92 -5.80 0.16 -22.62
N ASN A 93 -5.57 1.46 -22.40
CA ASN A 93 -4.33 1.94 -21.79
C ASN A 93 -4.19 1.50 -20.32
N SER A 94 -5.28 1.43 -19.57
CA SER A 94 -5.29 1.01 -18.16
C SER A 94 -5.08 -0.50 -18.02
N LEU A 95 -5.77 -1.32 -18.82
CA LEU A 95 -5.66 -2.79 -18.76
C LEU A 95 -4.24 -3.28 -19.06
N ALA A 96 -3.55 -2.66 -20.02
CA ALA A 96 -2.15 -2.95 -20.32
C ALA A 96 -1.19 -2.60 -19.16
N LEU A 97 -1.53 -1.59 -18.33
CA LEU A 97 -0.74 -1.20 -17.14
C LEU A 97 -1.07 -2.04 -15.90
N ASN A 98 -2.23 -2.69 -15.88
CA ASN A 98 -2.69 -3.49 -14.74
C ASN A 98 -2.27 -4.97 -14.82
N ALA A 99 -1.69 -5.41 -15.95
CA ALA A 99 -1.13 -6.75 -16.09
C ALA A 99 0.32 -6.78 -15.56
N GLY A 100 0.60 -7.72 -14.66
CA GLY A 100 1.96 -7.97 -14.15
C GLY A 100 2.59 -9.20 -14.82
N TRP A 101 3.92 -9.28 -14.78
CA TRP A 101 4.68 -10.44 -15.25
C TRP A 101 4.88 -11.46 -14.12
N ASN A 102 4.84 -12.75 -14.47
CA ASN A 102 5.45 -13.78 -13.64
C ASN A 102 6.93 -13.87 -14.06
N PHE A 103 7.82 -13.30 -13.25
CA PHE A 103 9.23 -13.15 -13.57
C PHE A 103 9.99 -14.48 -13.68
N GLU A 104 9.55 -15.53 -12.98
CA GLU A 104 10.16 -16.86 -13.08
C GLU A 104 9.87 -17.51 -14.42
N LEU A 105 8.59 -17.52 -14.84
CA LEU A 105 8.20 -18.02 -16.16
C LEU A 105 8.80 -17.17 -17.26
N LEU A 106 8.81 -15.85 -17.10
CA LEU A 106 9.40 -14.94 -18.07
C LEU A 106 10.91 -15.16 -18.20
N SER A 107 11.65 -15.32 -17.10
CA SER A 107 13.10 -15.57 -17.16
C SER A 107 13.44 -16.92 -17.80
N LEU A 108 12.65 -17.97 -17.51
CA LEU A 108 12.79 -19.27 -18.17
C LEU A 108 12.54 -19.16 -19.68
N GLU A 109 11.46 -18.48 -20.07
CA GLU A 109 11.10 -18.28 -21.47
C GLU A 109 12.13 -17.41 -22.20
N LEU A 110 12.68 -16.37 -21.55
CA LEU A 110 13.76 -15.55 -22.08
C LEU A 110 15.07 -16.33 -22.26
N ASN A 111 15.43 -17.19 -21.30
CA ASN A 111 16.62 -18.03 -21.42
C ASN A 111 16.45 -19.11 -22.50
N GLU A 112 15.26 -19.70 -22.62
CA GLU A 112 14.95 -20.62 -23.71
C GLU A 112 15.03 -19.92 -25.07
N LEU A 113 14.52 -18.69 -25.19
CA LEU A 113 14.66 -17.87 -26.39
C LEU A 113 16.13 -17.57 -26.70
N LYS A 114 16.95 -17.19 -25.71
CA LYS A 114 18.42 -17.01 -25.88
C LYS A 114 19.08 -18.29 -26.37
N ASP A 115 18.76 -19.44 -25.76
CA ASP A 115 19.32 -20.75 -26.13
C ASP A 115 18.91 -21.18 -27.55
N LEU A 116 17.71 -20.78 -27.99
CA LEU A 116 17.24 -20.94 -29.37
C LEU A 116 17.83 -19.92 -30.35
N GLY A 117 18.67 -19.00 -29.86
CA GLY A 117 19.37 -17.99 -30.66
C GLY A 117 18.54 -16.74 -30.98
N PHE A 118 17.45 -16.50 -30.25
CA PHE A 118 16.62 -15.30 -30.40
C PHE A 118 17.22 -14.12 -29.63
N ASP A 119 17.19 -12.93 -30.23
CA ASP A 119 17.69 -11.70 -29.62
C ASP A 119 16.64 -11.12 -28.66
N ILE A 120 16.86 -11.33 -27.36
CA ILE A 120 15.93 -10.90 -26.31
C ILE A 120 15.82 -9.38 -26.15
N ASP A 121 16.77 -8.61 -26.69
CA ASP A 121 16.72 -7.15 -26.63
C ASP A 121 15.54 -6.60 -27.46
N LEU A 122 15.05 -7.38 -28.44
CA LEU A 122 13.89 -7.05 -29.29
C LEU A 122 12.53 -7.24 -28.60
N LEU A 123 12.49 -7.75 -27.37
CA LEU A 123 11.24 -8.03 -26.64
C LEU A 123 10.66 -6.79 -25.96
N GLY A 124 11.34 -5.64 -26.03
CA GLY A 124 10.85 -4.36 -25.53
C GLY A 124 10.98 -4.19 -24.01
N PHE A 125 11.84 -5.00 -23.38
CA PHE A 125 12.27 -4.77 -22.00
C PHE A 125 13.43 -3.78 -21.96
N ASP A 126 13.52 -2.97 -20.91
CA ASP A 126 14.69 -2.10 -20.71
C ASP A 126 15.87 -2.89 -20.12
N ASP A 127 17.10 -2.42 -20.37
CA ASP A 127 18.33 -3.08 -19.92
C ASP A 127 18.39 -3.30 -18.41
N ASP A 128 17.81 -2.39 -17.62
CA ASP A 128 17.81 -2.48 -16.16
C ASP A 128 16.83 -3.56 -15.68
N PHE A 129 15.70 -3.72 -16.37
CA PHE A 129 14.74 -4.80 -16.17
C PHE A 129 15.34 -6.15 -16.54
N LEU A 130 16.00 -6.27 -17.70
CA LEU A 130 16.69 -7.52 -18.08
C LEU A 130 17.81 -7.89 -17.10
N LYS A 131 18.59 -6.92 -16.62
CA LYS A 131 19.58 -7.14 -15.55
C LYS A 131 18.93 -7.54 -14.23
N SER A 132 17.73 -7.04 -13.92
CA SER A 132 17.01 -7.46 -12.72
C SER A 132 16.58 -8.93 -12.77
N LEU A 133 16.37 -9.48 -13.98
CA LEU A 133 16.08 -10.91 -14.19
C LEU A 133 17.34 -11.78 -14.11
N ASP A 134 18.49 -11.27 -14.58
CA ASP A 134 19.77 -11.99 -14.54
C ASP A 134 20.45 -11.93 -13.15
N GLY A 135 20.22 -10.85 -12.39
CA GLY A 135 20.81 -10.64 -11.06
C GLY A 135 20.35 -11.61 -9.98
N ASP A 136 19.19 -12.24 -10.16
CA ASP A 136 18.65 -13.28 -9.27
C ASP A 136 19.35 -14.65 -9.44
N LEU A 137 20.15 -14.85 -10.49
CA LEU A 137 20.82 -16.13 -10.79
C LEU A 137 22.30 -16.21 -10.36
N LEU A 138 22.97 -15.09 -10.06
CA LEU A 138 24.44 -15.07 -9.83
C LEU A 138 24.89 -15.23 -8.37
N ALA A 139 23.98 -15.38 -7.41
CA ALA A 139 24.35 -15.60 -6.00
C ALA A 139 24.63 -17.08 -5.64
N ASP A 140 24.48 -18.03 -6.58
CA ASP A 140 24.34 -19.46 -6.26
C ASP A 140 25.47 -20.41 -6.75
N ILE A 141 26.65 -19.90 -7.11
CA ILE A 141 27.80 -20.76 -7.44
C ILE A 141 28.93 -20.61 -6.41
N SER A 142 28.64 -20.88 -5.14
CA SER A 142 29.66 -21.37 -4.20
C SER A 142 29.04 -22.07 -2.97
N GLY A 143 28.61 -23.31 -3.18
CA GLY A 143 28.67 -24.44 -2.24
C GLY A 143 28.02 -24.32 -0.86
N ASP A 144 26.87 -24.98 -0.67
CA ASP A 144 26.83 -26.30 -0.01
C ASP A 144 25.50 -27.00 -0.31
N SER A 145 25.56 -28.31 -0.54
CA SER A 145 24.43 -29.14 -0.95
C SER A 145 23.51 -29.43 0.24
N ASN A 146 22.40 -28.72 0.35
CA ASN A 146 21.21 -29.23 1.01
C ASN A 146 19.96 -28.59 0.38
N SER A 147 19.22 -29.39 -0.38
CA SER A 147 18.02 -28.98 -1.12
C SER A 147 16.89 -28.61 -0.17
N LYS A 148 16.77 -27.33 0.19
CA LYS A 148 15.51 -26.69 0.51
C LYS A 148 15.10 -25.88 -0.72
N GLU A 149 13.91 -26.12 -1.27
CA GLU A 149 13.31 -25.26 -2.29
C GLU A 149 13.44 -23.80 -1.83
N LYS A 150 14.18 -22.98 -2.59
CA LYS A 150 14.29 -21.55 -2.28
C LYS A 150 12.96 -20.91 -2.67
N LEU A 151 12.13 -20.67 -1.66
CA LEU A 151 10.89 -19.89 -1.79
C LEU A 151 11.22 -18.47 -2.28
N ASP A 152 10.44 -17.94 -3.22
CA ASP A 152 10.43 -16.52 -3.60
C ASP A 152 10.32 -15.65 -2.33
N LEU A 153 11.03 -14.51 -2.25
CA LEU A 153 11.01 -13.62 -1.10
C LEU A 153 9.58 -13.23 -0.67
N LYS A 154 8.65 -13.06 -1.62
CA LYS A 154 7.24 -12.81 -1.28
C LYS A 154 6.57 -14.02 -0.64
N GLN A 155 6.90 -15.22 -1.08
CA GLN A 155 6.38 -16.47 -0.50
C GLN A 155 7.01 -16.74 0.87
N ALA A 156 8.30 -16.45 1.03
CA ALA A 156 9.04 -16.67 2.27
C ALA A 156 8.67 -15.63 3.35
N PHE A 157 8.41 -14.38 2.96
CA PHE A 157 8.30 -13.26 3.90
C PHE A 157 6.99 -12.48 3.79
N LEU A 158 6.00 -12.97 3.05
CA LEU A 158 4.75 -12.25 2.69
C LEU A 158 4.96 -11.04 1.75
N ALA A 159 6.03 -10.28 1.96
CA ALA A 159 6.51 -9.22 1.10
C ALA A 159 8.05 -9.23 1.17
N PRO A 160 8.77 -8.74 0.14
CA PRO A 160 10.22 -8.62 0.25
C PRO A 160 10.55 -7.68 1.43
N PRO A 161 11.51 -8.03 2.31
CA PRO A 161 11.86 -7.24 3.49
C PRO A 161 12.68 -5.99 3.14
N PHE A 162 12.09 -5.12 2.32
CA PHE A 162 12.67 -3.87 1.86
C PHE A 162 12.12 -2.67 2.65
N SER A 163 12.85 -1.56 2.57
CA SER A 163 12.51 -0.32 3.27
C SER A 163 11.33 0.44 2.66
N ILE A 164 10.78 0.02 1.51
CA ILE A 164 9.61 0.64 0.89
C ILE A 164 8.48 -0.39 0.81
N LEU A 165 7.38 -0.11 1.50
CA LEU A 165 6.15 -0.88 1.45
C LEU A 165 5.11 -0.09 0.66
N ASN A 166 4.89 -0.47 -0.60
CA ASN A 166 4.01 0.28 -1.49
C ASN A 166 2.60 -0.33 -1.48
N SER A 167 1.72 0.26 -0.65
CA SER A 167 0.34 -0.24 -0.53
C SER A 167 -0.47 -0.14 -1.84
N ARG A 168 0.01 0.60 -2.85
CA ARG A 168 -0.67 0.78 -4.14
C ARG A 168 -0.53 -0.41 -5.08
N GLU A 169 0.35 -1.35 -4.79
CA GLU A 169 0.61 -2.50 -5.64
C GLU A 169 -0.59 -3.46 -5.66
N GLY A 170 -0.80 -4.13 -6.81
CA GLY A 170 -1.95 -5.01 -7.01
C GLY A 170 -2.06 -6.10 -5.95
N TRP A 171 -0.95 -6.79 -5.65
CA TRP A 171 -0.93 -7.85 -4.63
C TRP A 171 -1.32 -7.35 -3.23
N TRP A 172 -0.92 -6.12 -2.87
CA TRP A 172 -1.27 -5.52 -1.59
C TRP A 172 -2.77 -5.21 -1.53
N GLN A 173 -3.31 -4.62 -2.60
CA GLN A 173 -4.73 -4.32 -2.70
C GLN A 173 -5.58 -5.60 -2.70
N ASP A 174 -5.14 -6.67 -3.36
CA ASP A 174 -5.79 -7.97 -3.37
C ASP A 174 -5.85 -8.57 -1.96
N ARG A 175 -4.73 -8.49 -1.24
CA ARG A 175 -4.64 -8.98 0.13
C ARG A 175 -5.47 -8.14 1.10
N LYS A 176 -5.49 -6.83 0.93
CA LYS A 176 -6.36 -5.92 1.69
C LYS A 176 -7.84 -6.23 1.47
N ARG A 177 -8.24 -6.58 0.23
CA ARG A 177 -9.59 -7.05 -0.07
C ARG A 177 -9.93 -8.35 0.64
N LYS A 178 -9.00 -9.31 0.72
CA LYS A 178 -9.19 -10.56 1.50
C LYS A 178 -9.42 -10.28 2.98
N TRP A 179 -8.65 -9.38 3.58
CA TRP A 179 -8.87 -8.95 4.97
C TRP A 179 -10.24 -8.29 5.18
N LYS A 180 -10.64 -7.38 4.28
CA LYS A 180 -11.98 -6.75 4.33
C LYS A 180 -13.10 -7.77 4.17
N ALA A 181 -12.92 -8.81 3.36
CA ALA A 181 -13.92 -9.87 3.14
C ALA A 181 -14.24 -10.68 4.40
N LEU A 182 -13.39 -10.65 5.42
CA LEU A 182 -13.66 -11.25 6.74
C LEU A 182 -14.70 -10.47 7.56
N GLY A 183 -15.21 -9.34 7.05
CA GLY A 183 -16.21 -8.53 7.74
C GLY A 183 -15.63 -7.49 8.69
N ILE A 184 -14.35 -7.13 8.53
CA ILE A 184 -13.72 -6.03 9.28
C ILE A 184 -14.35 -4.71 8.80
N ASP A 185 -15.27 -4.18 9.59
CA ASP A 185 -15.83 -2.85 9.44
C ASP A 185 -15.24 -1.91 10.50
N SER A 186 -14.29 -1.12 10.04
CA SER A 186 -13.48 -0.19 10.82
C SER A 186 -14.02 1.25 10.82
N GLY A 187 -15.21 1.49 10.24
CA GLY A 187 -15.90 2.80 10.27
C GLY A 187 -16.97 2.92 11.36
N SER A 188 -17.51 1.80 11.84
CA SER A 188 -18.51 1.78 12.91
C SER A 188 -17.91 2.29 14.25
N GLY A 189 -18.52 3.32 14.84
CA GLY A 189 -18.06 3.97 16.09
C GLY A 189 -17.57 5.42 15.94
N ARG A 190 -17.41 5.90 14.70
CA ARG A 190 -17.02 7.30 14.38
C ARG A 190 -18.20 8.17 13.93
N ASP A 191 -19.41 7.92 14.43
CA ASP A 191 -20.58 8.71 14.06
C ASP A 191 -20.65 10.06 14.79
N SER A 192 -20.46 11.15 14.04
CA SER A 192 -20.96 12.52 14.28
C SER A 192 -20.43 13.31 15.48
N GLY A 193 -19.11 13.55 15.55
CA GLY A 193 -18.51 14.57 16.40
C GLY A 193 -17.56 15.49 15.62
N MET A 194 -17.99 16.73 15.35
CA MET A 194 -17.17 17.83 14.79
C MET A 194 -16.77 17.77 13.30
N GLN A 195 -17.78 17.78 12.46
CA GLN A 195 -17.74 18.26 11.07
C GLN A 195 -17.54 19.81 10.97
N ARG A 196 -16.71 20.43 11.82
CA ARG A 196 -16.56 21.91 11.91
C ARG A 196 -15.14 22.47 11.73
N GLY A 197 -14.10 21.65 11.52
CA GLY A 197 -12.71 22.13 11.42
C GLY A 197 -12.19 22.42 10.01
N MET A 198 -12.64 21.70 8.97
CA MET A 198 -12.04 21.77 7.62
C MET A 198 -12.98 22.24 6.49
N ASN A 199 -14.16 22.76 6.85
CA ASN A 199 -15.19 23.20 5.89
C ASN A 199 -15.38 24.73 5.80
N SER A 200 -14.45 25.56 6.28
CA SER A 200 -14.62 27.02 6.21
C SER A 200 -14.27 27.68 4.88
N MET A 201 -13.89 26.94 3.83
CA MET A 201 -13.55 27.54 2.53
C MET A 201 -14.06 26.76 1.30
N ALA A 202 -15.18 26.03 1.41
CA ALA A 202 -15.77 25.31 0.28
C ALA A 202 -17.31 25.40 0.24
N ARG A 203 -17.88 26.53 0.67
CA ARG A 203 -19.28 26.88 0.37
C ARG A 203 -19.32 28.03 -0.62
N TYR A 204 -18.94 27.76 -1.86
CA TYR A 204 -19.51 28.46 -3.00
C TYR A 204 -19.54 27.53 -4.21
N ASN A 205 -20.78 27.28 -4.64
CA ASN A 205 -21.21 26.68 -5.90
C ASN A 205 -21.38 25.16 -6.03
N SER A 206 -22.62 24.89 -6.47
CA SER A 206 -23.20 23.78 -7.23
C SER A 206 -23.84 22.61 -6.49
N LYS A 207 -25.11 22.45 -6.87
CA LYS A 207 -26.16 21.53 -6.46
C LYS A 207 -25.88 20.10 -6.93
N GLU A 208 -26.52 19.18 -6.21
CA GLU A 208 -27.03 17.87 -6.68
C GLU A 208 -26.06 17.03 -7.51
N ASP A 209 -25.35 16.12 -6.83
CA ASP A 209 -25.22 14.77 -7.36
C ASP A 209 -25.02 13.75 -6.22
N THR A 210 -25.88 12.73 -6.23
CA THR A 210 -25.85 11.55 -5.36
C THR A 210 -24.71 10.64 -5.80
N SER A 211 -23.57 10.74 -5.13
CA SER A 211 -22.55 9.68 -5.13
C SER A 211 -22.12 9.41 -3.69
N MET A 212 -22.27 8.15 -3.26
CA MET A 212 -21.80 7.64 -1.97
C MET A 212 -20.32 7.98 -1.79
N SER A 213 -20.04 9.00 -0.98
CA SER A 213 -18.70 9.26 -0.47
C SER A 213 -18.50 8.35 0.74
N GLU A 214 -17.90 7.17 0.54
CA GLU A 214 -17.25 6.47 1.63
C GLU A 214 -16.14 7.39 2.15
N SER A 215 -16.37 7.97 3.33
CA SER A 215 -15.37 8.70 4.08
C SER A 215 -14.31 7.70 4.56
N ASP A 216 -13.23 7.59 3.77
CA ASP A 216 -12.01 6.81 4.04
C ASP A 216 -11.18 7.45 5.18
N ASP A 217 -11.83 7.74 6.31
CA ASP A 217 -11.21 8.37 7.48
C ASP A 217 -10.40 7.32 8.26
N SER A 218 -9.07 7.38 8.14
CA SER A 218 -8.05 6.86 9.07
C SER A 218 -8.31 5.44 9.62
N ILE A 219 -8.45 4.47 8.72
CA ILE A 219 -8.48 3.03 9.03
C ILE A 219 -7.06 2.47 8.91
N PHE A 220 -6.58 1.76 9.94
CA PHE A 220 -5.26 1.13 9.89
C PHE A 220 -5.21 0.02 8.82
N ASP A 221 -4.09 -0.06 8.08
CA ASP A 221 -3.96 -1.02 6.99
C ASP A 221 -3.75 -2.46 7.51
N PRO A 222 -4.67 -3.41 7.22
CA PRO A 222 -4.57 -4.77 7.76
C PRO A 222 -3.42 -5.58 7.16
N VAL A 223 -2.95 -5.25 5.94
CA VAL A 223 -1.80 -5.94 5.32
C VAL A 223 -0.50 -5.50 5.99
N LEU A 224 -0.36 -4.21 6.27
CA LEU A 224 0.78 -3.74 7.07
C LEU A 224 0.78 -4.38 8.47
N CYS A 225 -0.39 -4.46 9.10
CA CYS A 225 -0.57 -5.11 10.40
C CYS A 225 -0.06 -6.57 10.38
N GLU A 226 -0.47 -7.32 9.37
CA GLU A 226 -0.06 -8.70 9.15
C GLU A 226 1.44 -8.84 8.92
N ILE A 227 2.03 -7.99 8.08
CA ILE A 227 3.49 -7.95 7.83
C ILE A 227 4.23 -7.74 9.16
N LEU A 228 3.85 -6.74 9.94
CA LEU A 228 4.56 -6.41 11.18
C LEU A 228 4.43 -7.50 12.24
N TYR A 229 3.26 -8.13 12.37
CA TYR A 229 3.13 -9.29 13.24
C TYR A 229 3.98 -10.46 12.78
N SER A 230 3.97 -10.76 11.47
CA SER A 230 4.67 -11.91 10.91
C SER A 230 6.20 -11.74 10.95
N TRP A 231 6.71 -10.51 10.84
CA TRP A 231 8.15 -10.23 10.86
C TRP A 231 8.73 -10.06 12.26
N PHE A 232 7.97 -9.50 13.20
CA PHE A 232 8.51 -9.04 14.48
C PHE A 232 7.91 -9.73 15.71
N SER A 233 7.16 -10.82 15.53
CA SER A 233 6.64 -11.60 16.65
C SER A 233 6.24 -13.03 16.25
N PRO A 234 6.43 -14.05 17.11
CA PRO A 234 5.95 -15.41 16.83
C PRO A 234 4.45 -15.57 17.12
N LYS A 235 3.86 -16.66 16.65
CA LYS A 235 2.50 -17.08 17.06
C LYS A 235 2.44 -17.36 18.58
N GLY A 236 1.26 -17.21 19.17
CA GLY A 236 0.98 -17.40 20.60
C GLY A 236 1.51 -16.29 21.52
N CYS A 237 2.27 -15.33 20.99
CA CYS A 237 2.88 -14.27 21.79
C CYS A 237 1.86 -13.21 22.26
N GLN A 238 2.30 -12.34 23.17
CA GLN A 238 1.49 -11.23 23.68
C GLN A 238 1.83 -9.90 22.99
N ILE A 239 0.83 -9.29 22.35
CA ILE A 239 0.88 -7.94 21.78
C ILE A 239 0.32 -6.94 22.78
N LEU A 240 1.01 -5.80 22.92
CA LEU A 240 0.50 -4.63 23.64
C LEU A 240 0.38 -3.43 22.70
N ASP A 241 -0.82 -2.85 22.64
CA ASP A 241 -1.10 -1.64 21.87
C ASP A 241 -1.55 -0.48 22.80
N PRO A 242 -0.66 0.50 23.08
CA PRO A 242 -1.00 1.64 23.93
C PRO A 242 -1.99 2.63 23.32
N PHE A 243 -2.27 2.58 22.01
CA PHE A 243 -3.15 3.52 21.32
C PHE A 243 -4.06 2.77 20.36
N ALA A 244 -4.95 1.94 20.93
CA ALA A 244 -5.60 0.86 20.20
C ALA A 244 -6.55 1.32 19.10
N GLY A 245 -7.22 2.47 19.23
CA GLY A 245 -8.08 3.00 18.18
C GLY A 245 -9.07 1.95 17.65
N GLY A 246 -9.13 1.82 16.33
CA GLY A 246 -10.00 0.85 15.65
C GLY A 246 -9.62 -0.62 15.84
N SER A 247 -10.55 -1.52 15.52
CA SER A 247 -10.45 -2.96 15.79
C SER A 247 -9.41 -3.72 14.98
N VAL A 248 -8.89 -3.16 13.87
CA VAL A 248 -8.06 -3.86 12.88
C VAL A 248 -6.87 -4.58 13.51
N ARG A 249 -6.06 -3.91 14.34
CA ARG A 249 -4.85 -4.51 14.92
C ARG A 249 -5.15 -5.69 15.83
N GLY A 250 -6.22 -5.60 16.62
CA GLY A 250 -6.66 -6.69 17.49
C GLY A 250 -7.24 -7.87 16.71
N ILE A 251 -8.05 -7.61 15.68
CA ILE A 251 -8.63 -8.67 14.83
C ILE A 251 -7.53 -9.40 14.06
N VAL A 252 -6.59 -8.67 13.44
CA VAL A 252 -5.49 -9.30 12.71
C VAL A 252 -4.61 -10.10 13.67
N ALA A 253 -4.33 -9.61 14.89
CA ALA A 253 -3.59 -10.39 15.89
C ALA A 253 -4.30 -11.72 16.21
N SER A 254 -5.62 -11.69 16.44
CA SER A 254 -6.47 -12.87 16.67
C SER A 254 -6.37 -13.89 15.54
N LYS A 255 -6.57 -13.43 14.29
CA LYS A 255 -6.53 -14.28 13.09
C LYS A 255 -5.16 -14.88 12.82
N LEU A 256 -4.11 -14.22 13.30
CA LEU A 256 -2.74 -14.72 13.23
C LEU A 256 -2.30 -15.44 14.51
N ASN A 257 -3.24 -15.87 15.36
CA ASN A 257 -3.02 -16.61 16.61
C ASN A 257 -2.08 -15.90 17.58
N ARG A 258 -2.31 -14.61 17.86
CA ARG A 258 -1.57 -13.83 18.87
C ARG A 258 -2.52 -13.27 19.90
N ASN A 259 -2.08 -13.24 21.16
CA ASN A 259 -2.81 -12.56 22.23
C ASN A 259 -2.69 -11.05 22.03
N TYR A 260 -3.78 -10.31 22.21
CA TYR A 260 -3.79 -8.87 22.01
C TYR A 260 -4.46 -8.14 23.17
N ILE A 261 -3.76 -7.14 23.71
CA ILE A 261 -4.31 -6.18 24.67
C ILE A 261 -4.07 -4.77 24.13
N GLY A 262 -5.16 -4.03 23.90
CA GLY A 262 -5.13 -2.64 23.48
C GLY A 262 -5.79 -1.71 24.48
N VAL A 263 -5.29 -0.48 24.62
CA VAL A 263 -5.92 0.57 25.44
C VAL A 263 -6.42 1.70 24.54
N ASP A 264 -7.65 2.15 24.77
CA ASP A 264 -8.20 3.36 24.15
C ASP A 264 -9.03 4.15 25.17
N LEU A 265 -8.98 5.48 25.09
CA LEU A 265 -9.68 6.36 26.01
C LEU A 265 -11.21 6.35 25.79
N ARG A 266 -11.65 6.09 24.55
CA ARG A 266 -13.05 6.28 24.14
C ARG A 266 -13.87 5.02 24.31
N ALA A 267 -14.82 5.04 25.25
CA ALA A 267 -15.70 3.91 25.53
C ALA A 267 -16.51 3.47 24.29
N GLU A 268 -16.93 4.41 23.43
CA GLU A 268 -17.66 4.12 22.20
C GLU A 268 -16.78 3.36 21.19
N GLN A 269 -15.48 3.67 21.13
CA GLN A 269 -14.52 2.96 20.28
C GLN A 269 -14.29 1.53 20.79
N ILE A 270 -14.19 1.35 22.11
CA ILE A 270 -14.12 0.02 22.74
C ILE A 270 -15.37 -0.80 22.42
N GLU A 271 -16.56 -0.21 22.55
CA GLU A 271 -17.82 -0.89 22.25
C GLU A 271 -17.89 -1.32 20.76
N ALA A 272 -17.48 -0.44 19.85
CA ALA A 272 -17.39 -0.76 18.43
C ALA A 272 -16.39 -1.90 18.15
N ASN A 273 -15.23 -1.88 18.80
CA ASN A 273 -14.23 -2.94 18.67
C ASN A 273 -14.75 -4.29 19.18
N LEU A 274 -15.48 -4.30 20.29
CA LEU A 274 -16.10 -5.52 20.84
C LEU A 274 -17.20 -6.08 19.93
N LYS A 275 -18.00 -5.21 19.29
CA LYS A 275 -18.99 -5.64 18.28
C LYS A 275 -18.30 -6.30 17.08
N GLN A 276 -17.24 -5.68 16.56
CA GLN A 276 -16.45 -6.21 15.46
C GLN A 276 -15.80 -7.56 15.81
N ARG A 277 -15.24 -7.68 17.02
CA ARG A 277 -14.70 -8.94 17.52
C ARG A 277 -15.75 -10.05 17.57
N ASN A 278 -16.94 -9.76 18.09
CA ASN A 278 -17.99 -10.78 18.19
C ASN A 278 -18.50 -11.21 16.79
N LEU A 279 -18.35 -10.36 15.77
CA LEU A 279 -18.69 -10.70 14.39
C LEU A 279 -17.59 -11.54 13.72
N VAL A 280 -16.33 -11.12 13.84
CA VAL A 280 -15.21 -11.64 13.04
C VAL A 280 -14.41 -12.73 13.75
N CYS A 281 -14.30 -12.65 15.08
CA CYS A 281 -13.41 -13.47 15.90
C CYS A 281 -14.18 -14.39 16.88
N SER A 282 -15.48 -14.59 16.70
CA SER A 282 -16.32 -15.37 17.63
C SER A 282 -15.86 -16.82 17.82
N ASN A 283 -15.27 -17.40 16.78
CA ASN A 283 -14.75 -18.77 16.78
C ASN A 283 -13.22 -18.83 16.99
N ASP A 284 -12.55 -17.68 17.18
CA ASP A 284 -11.10 -17.66 17.38
C ASP A 284 -10.78 -18.05 18.83
N GLU A 285 -9.74 -18.85 19.01
CA GLU A 285 -9.25 -19.25 20.34
C GLU A 285 -8.74 -18.04 21.14
N LEU A 286 -8.05 -17.12 20.47
CA LEU A 286 -7.40 -15.95 21.07
C LEU A 286 -8.10 -14.65 20.68
N GLN A 287 -9.19 -14.35 21.38
CA GLN A 287 -9.95 -13.12 21.12
C GLN A 287 -9.23 -11.86 21.64
N PRO A 288 -9.23 -10.75 20.88
CA PRO A 288 -8.60 -9.50 21.28
C PRO A 288 -9.32 -8.86 22.47
N ILE A 289 -8.53 -8.26 23.35
CA ILE A 289 -8.99 -7.52 24.52
C ILE A 289 -8.70 -6.04 24.28
N TRP A 290 -9.72 -5.19 24.48
CA TRP A 290 -9.54 -3.75 24.56
C TRP A 290 -10.00 -3.24 25.92
N ILE A 291 -9.21 -2.35 26.51
CA ILE A 291 -9.46 -1.76 27.83
C ILE A 291 -9.76 -0.28 27.63
N CYS A 292 -10.90 0.17 28.15
CA CYS A 292 -11.24 1.59 28.17
C CYS A 292 -10.43 2.30 29.26
N GLY A 293 -9.58 3.25 28.89
CA GLY A 293 -8.80 4.02 29.87
C GLY A 293 -7.77 4.94 29.23
N ASP A 294 -7.21 5.81 30.07
CA ASP A 294 -6.11 6.69 29.69
C ASP A 294 -4.79 5.91 29.71
N SER A 295 -4.14 5.82 28.55
CA SER A 295 -2.88 5.10 28.35
C SER A 295 -1.73 5.65 29.21
N ILE A 296 -1.83 6.86 29.78
CA ILE A 296 -0.85 7.30 30.79
C ILE A 296 -0.83 6.36 32.01
N ASN A 297 -1.90 5.62 32.25
CA ASN A 297 -2.01 4.59 33.29
C ASN A 297 -1.89 3.16 32.74
N ILE A 298 -1.27 2.97 31.58
CA ILE A 298 -1.19 1.66 30.92
C ILE A 298 -0.55 0.58 31.80
N ASP A 299 0.41 0.95 32.64
CA ASP A 299 1.05 0.09 33.64
C ASP A 299 0.04 -0.50 34.65
N LYS A 300 -1.04 0.23 34.94
CA LYS A 300 -2.12 -0.22 35.82
C LYS A 300 -3.23 -0.93 35.05
N LEU A 301 -3.59 -0.39 33.88
CA LEU A 301 -4.66 -0.94 33.03
C LEU A 301 -4.30 -2.31 32.48
N ALA A 302 -3.05 -2.48 32.04
CA ALA A 302 -2.47 -3.73 31.55
C ALA A 302 -1.54 -4.36 32.60
N ASN A 303 -1.88 -4.25 33.89
CA ASN A 303 -1.03 -4.74 34.97
C ASN A 303 -0.72 -6.24 34.82
N GLY A 304 0.55 -6.61 34.95
CA GLY A 304 1.02 -7.99 34.80
C GLY A 304 1.23 -8.43 33.35
N VAL A 305 0.93 -7.59 32.35
CA VAL A 305 1.26 -7.88 30.96
C VAL A 305 2.77 -7.92 30.79
N SER A 306 3.24 -8.99 30.13
CA SER A 306 4.61 -9.15 29.69
C SER A 306 4.59 -9.33 28.17
N ALA A 307 4.77 -8.23 27.45
CA ALA A 307 4.60 -8.16 26.01
C ALA A 307 5.81 -8.73 25.27
N ASP A 308 5.55 -9.36 24.13
CA ASP A 308 6.55 -9.83 23.17
C ASP A 308 6.68 -8.90 21.97
N LEU A 309 5.68 -8.03 21.74
CA LEU A 309 5.73 -6.93 20.79
C LEU A 309 4.86 -5.78 21.29
N VAL A 310 5.44 -4.57 21.30
CA VAL A 310 4.66 -3.33 21.43
C VAL A 310 4.41 -2.80 20.03
N PHE A 311 3.15 -2.70 19.62
CA PHE A 311 2.79 -2.27 18.25
C PHE A 311 1.64 -1.29 18.26
N SER A 312 1.84 -0.12 17.63
CA SER A 312 0.80 0.91 17.58
C SER A 312 0.95 1.88 16.40
N CYS A 313 -0.07 2.74 16.26
CA CYS A 313 -0.15 3.92 15.41
C CYS A 313 -0.77 5.00 16.31
N PRO A 314 0.08 5.85 16.93
CA PRO A 314 -0.35 6.78 17.95
C PRO A 314 -1.16 7.96 17.36
N PRO A 315 -1.85 8.74 18.21
CA PRO A 315 -2.51 9.97 17.77
C PRO A 315 -1.49 11.01 17.26
N TYR A 316 -1.89 11.75 16.22
CA TYR A 316 -1.08 12.77 15.55
C TYR A 316 -1.21 14.15 16.21
N ALA A 317 -0.98 14.23 17.53
CA ALA A 317 -1.22 15.44 18.33
C ALA A 317 -2.63 16.04 18.05
N ASP A 318 -2.72 17.32 17.70
CA ASP A 318 -3.98 18.04 17.43
C ASP A 318 -4.49 17.92 15.98
N LEU A 319 -3.87 17.07 15.15
CA LEU A 319 -4.27 16.88 13.74
C LEU A 319 -5.69 16.29 13.63
N GLU A 320 -6.01 15.33 14.49
CA GLU A 320 -7.32 14.71 14.61
C GLU A 320 -7.77 14.84 16.07
N VAL A 321 -8.86 15.57 16.31
CA VAL A 321 -9.45 15.70 17.66
C VAL A 321 -10.45 14.59 17.86
N TYR A 322 -10.15 13.65 18.76
CA TYR A 322 -10.93 12.42 18.89
C TYR A 322 -12.09 12.51 19.90
N SER A 323 -12.01 13.41 20.88
CA SER A 323 -13.07 13.65 21.87
C SER A 323 -12.94 15.03 22.53
N ASN A 324 -13.93 15.40 23.36
CA ASN A 324 -13.85 16.60 24.22
C ASN A 324 -13.23 16.30 25.61
N ASN A 325 -12.70 15.09 25.83
CA ASN A 325 -12.13 14.71 27.13
C ASN A 325 -10.81 15.47 27.35
N PRO A 326 -10.60 16.17 28.48
CA PRO A 326 -9.35 16.89 28.74
C PRO A 326 -8.11 15.99 28.78
N ASN A 327 -8.29 14.69 29.04
CA ASN A 327 -7.20 13.70 29.04
C ASN A 327 -6.92 13.14 27.63
N ASP A 328 -7.72 13.50 26.63
CA ASP A 328 -7.44 13.13 25.25
C ASP A 328 -6.19 13.85 24.78
N LEU A 329 -5.20 13.08 24.32
CA LEU A 329 -3.94 13.59 23.81
C LEU A 329 -4.12 14.64 22.71
N SER A 330 -5.18 14.54 21.90
CA SER A 330 -5.45 15.53 20.84
C SER A 330 -5.90 16.90 21.33
N ASN A 331 -6.30 17.01 22.61
CA ASN A 331 -6.72 18.27 23.23
C ASN A 331 -5.56 19.03 23.89
N MET A 332 -4.37 18.43 23.97
CA MET A 332 -3.20 19.03 24.61
C MET A 332 -2.43 19.93 23.63
N ASP A 333 -1.75 20.95 24.15
CA ASP A 333 -0.68 21.59 23.39
C ASP A 333 0.46 20.60 23.14
N TYR A 334 1.29 20.85 22.11
CA TYR A 334 2.29 19.90 21.66
C TYR A 334 3.32 19.54 22.74
N ASP A 335 3.68 20.48 23.63
CA ASP A 335 4.67 20.21 24.68
C ASP A 335 4.12 19.27 25.75
N ASN A 336 2.86 19.47 26.14
CA ASN A 336 2.17 18.57 27.08
C ASN A 336 1.82 17.22 26.44
N PHE A 337 1.39 17.22 25.19
CA PHE A 337 1.23 16.01 24.38
C PHE A 337 2.53 15.19 24.36
N LYS A 338 3.67 15.82 24.05
CA LYS A 338 4.97 15.17 23.98
C LYS A 338 5.35 14.51 25.31
N LYS A 339 5.14 15.20 26.44
CA LYS A 339 5.42 14.63 27.77
C LYS A 339 4.58 13.38 28.05
N ALA A 340 3.27 13.45 27.83
CA ALA A 340 2.37 12.32 28.03
C ALA A 340 2.72 11.17 27.08
N TYR A 341 2.99 11.47 25.81
CA TYR A 341 3.38 10.50 24.79
C TYR A 341 4.68 9.75 25.16
N PHE A 342 5.70 10.48 25.62
CA PHE A 342 6.96 9.88 26.10
C PHE A 342 6.73 8.98 27.32
N GLU A 343 5.91 9.43 28.27
CA GLU A 343 5.58 8.64 29.47
C GLU A 343 4.84 7.34 29.12
N ILE A 344 3.88 7.41 28.19
CA ILE A 344 3.13 6.23 27.72
C ILE A 344 4.05 5.23 27.02
N ILE A 345 4.93 5.71 26.13
CA ILE A 345 5.91 4.86 25.45
C ILE A 345 6.84 4.21 26.47
N LYS A 346 7.34 4.98 27.45
CA LYS A 346 8.22 4.47 28.49
C LYS A 346 7.55 3.33 29.27
N LYS A 347 6.33 3.55 29.76
CA LYS A 347 5.55 2.54 30.50
C LYS A 347 5.25 1.31 29.64
N SER A 348 4.93 1.50 28.37
CA SER A 348 4.71 0.40 27.42
C SER A 348 5.96 -0.44 27.21
N CYS A 349 7.12 0.21 27.05
CA CYS A 349 8.42 -0.44 26.88
C CYS A 349 8.94 -1.12 28.15
N ASP A 350 8.52 -0.66 29.34
CA ASP A 350 8.82 -1.33 30.60
C ASP A 350 8.11 -2.68 30.72
N MET A 351 6.95 -2.85 30.07
CA MET A 351 6.23 -4.12 29.96
C MET A 351 6.70 -5.00 28.79
N LEU A 352 7.55 -4.49 27.89
CA LEU A 352 8.16 -5.26 26.81
C LEU A 352 9.32 -6.12 27.37
N LYS A 353 9.32 -7.42 27.07
CA LYS A 353 10.43 -8.31 27.46
C LYS A 353 11.73 -7.91 26.76
N ASP A 354 12.86 -8.28 27.36
CA ASP A 354 14.15 -8.11 26.70
C ASP A 354 14.26 -9.00 25.45
N ASN A 355 15.07 -8.54 24.50
CA ASN A 355 15.27 -9.16 23.19
C ASN A 355 13.94 -9.29 22.43
N ARG A 356 13.19 -8.19 22.36
CA ARG A 356 11.93 -8.07 21.63
C ARG A 356 11.90 -6.78 20.83
N PHE A 357 11.01 -6.76 19.83
CA PHE A 357 10.80 -5.59 18.99
C PHE A 357 9.65 -4.71 19.49
N ALA A 358 9.68 -3.45 19.09
CA ALA A 358 8.54 -2.55 19.11
C ALA A 358 8.40 -1.88 17.75
N CYS A 359 7.17 -1.74 17.24
CA CYS A 359 6.89 -1.18 15.92
C CYS A 359 5.89 -0.03 16.04
N PHE A 360 6.21 1.17 15.54
CA PHE A 360 5.31 2.32 15.54
C PHE A 360 5.13 2.86 14.12
N VAL A 361 3.88 3.01 13.69
CA VAL A 361 3.54 3.65 12.40
C VAL A 361 3.17 5.09 12.67
N VAL A 362 4.00 6.02 12.20
CA VAL A 362 3.87 7.47 12.45
C VAL A 362 4.10 8.27 11.18
N GLY A 363 3.79 9.56 11.24
CA GLY A 363 3.91 10.48 10.13
C GLY A 363 3.98 11.90 10.67
N GLU A 364 4.69 12.76 9.97
CA GLU A 364 4.91 14.13 10.43
C GLU A 364 3.62 14.94 10.63
N VAL A 365 3.59 15.68 11.73
CA VAL A 365 2.52 16.59 12.13
C VAL A 365 3.00 18.03 11.93
N ARG A 366 2.11 18.90 11.45
CA ARG A 366 2.41 20.32 11.25
C ARG A 366 1.75 21.19 12.30
N ASP A 367 2.46 22.22 12.74
CA ASP A 367 1.91 23.29 13.56
C ASP A 367 0.91 24.16 12.77
N LYS A 368 0.21 25.05 13.47
CA LYS A 368 -0.76 25.99 12.88
C LYS A 368 -0.14 26.98 11.88
N LYS A 369 1.19 27.15 11.90
CA LYS A 369 1.95 27.96 10.93
C LYS A 369 2.35 27.14 9.70
N GLY A 370 2.20 25.82 9.76
CA GLY A 370 2.49 24.88 8.70
C GLY A 370 3.89 24.28 8.72
N ASN A 371 4.67 24.47 9.80
CA ASN A 371 5.98 23.85 9.99
C ASN A 371 5.82 22.46 10.60
N TYR A 372 6.73 21.53 10.32
CA TYR A 372 6.71 20.24 11.00
C TYR A 372 7.16 20.38 12.45
N TYR A 373 6.52 19.62 13.35
CA TYR A 373 6.94 19.52 14.74
C TYR A 373 8.21 18.67 14.94
N ASN A 374 8.58 17.83 13.96
CA ASN A 374 9.54 16.73 14.09
C ASN A 374 8.96 15.54 14.88
N PHE A 375 7.69 15.19 14.63
CA PHE A 375 6.99 14.17 15.40
C PHE A 375 7.59 12.76 15.20
N VAL A 376 8.15 12.47 14.02
CA VAL A 376 8.87 11.21 13.78
C VAL A 376 10.13 11.17 14.64
N GLY A 377 10.90 12.25 14.66
CA GLY A 377 12.10 12.38 15.51
C GLY A 377 11.78 12.30 17.00
N ASP A 378 10.68 12.93 17.45
CA ASP A 378 10.22 12.84 18.83
C ASP A 378 9.80 11.42 19.21
N THR A 379 9.17 10.68 18.30
CA THR A 379 8.85 9.25 18.52
C THR A 379 10.11 8.42 18.67
N ILE A 380 11.11 8.61 17.79
CA ILE A 380 12.41 7.94 17.92
C ILE A 380 13.04 8.25 19.28
N GLN A 381 13.08 9.53 19.66
CA GLN A 381 13.64 9.96 20.94
C GLN A 381 12.94 9.33 22.14
N ALA A 382 11.60 9.21 22.12
CA ALA A 382 10.83 8.58 23.19
C ALA A 382 11.25 7.10 23.41
N PHE A 383 11.47 6.35 22.33
CA PHE A 383 11.92 4.96 22.42
C PHE A 383 13.39 4.83 22.87
N LEU A 384 14.26 5.74 22.43
CA LEU A 384 15.65 5.79 22.89
C LEU A 384 15.71 6.07 24.41
N GLU A 385 14.92 7.02 24.90
CA GLU A 385 14.80 7.31 26.33
C GLU A 385 14.13 6.18 27.12
N ALA A 386 13.30 5.37 26.45
CA ALA A 386 12.75 4.14 27.01
C ALA A 386 13.74 2.96 27.04
N GLY A 387 14.97 3.15 26.55
CA GLY A 387 16.04 2.15 26.59
C GLY A 387 16.05 1.18 25.42
N LEU A 388 15.32 1.48 24.34
CA LEU A 388 15.37 0.71 23.11
C LEU A 388 16.37 1.31 22.12
N SER A 389 16.87 0.50 21.20
CA SER A 389 17.66 0.96 20.06
C SER A 389 16.76 1.17 18.84
N TYR A 390 16.96 2.27 18.12
CA TYR A 390 16.35 2.48 16.81
C TYR A 390 16.99 1.52 15.79
N TYR A 391 16.23 0.56 15.27
CA TYR A 391 16.77 -0.61 14.60
C TYR A 391 16.55 -0.57 13.08
N ASN A 392 15.29 -0.49 12.63
CA ASN A 392 14.94 -0.40 11.21
C ASN A 392 13.93 0.71 10.95
N GLU A 393 13.87 1.14 9.69
CA GLU A 393 12.83 2.02 9.16
C GLU A 393 12.27 1.42 7.87
N MET A 394 10.95 1.54 7.71
CA MET A 394 10.29 1.36 6.42
C MET A 394 9.39 2.57 6.11
N ILE A 395 9.17 2.83 4.82
CA ILE A 395 8.27 3.85 4.32
C ILE A 395 7.04 3.16 3.74
N LEU A 396 5.89 3.38 4.37
CA LEU A 396 4.60 2.95 3.86
C LEU A 396 4.09 4.00 2.87
N VAL A 397 4.11 3.68 1.58
CA VAL A 397 3.53 4.54 0.54
C VAL A 397 2.04 4.23 0.44
N ASN A 398 1.20 5.24 0.71
CA ASN A 398 -0.25 5.12 0.70
C ASN A 398 -0.85 5.50 -0.67
N VAL A 399 -2.10 5.09 -0.88
CA VAL A 399 -2.92 5.64 -1.97
C VAL A 399 -3.04 7.16 -1.81
N CYS A 400 -2.87 7.90 -2.91
CA CYS A 400 -2.85 9.37 -2.86
C CYS A 400 -4.22 9.99 -2.52
N GLY A 401 -5.31 9.24 -2.58
CA GLY A 401 -6.67 9.73 -2.32
C GLY A 401 -6.96 11.03 -3.07
N THR A 402 -7.49 12.03 -2.37
CA THR A 402 -7.76 13.38 -2.93
C THR A 402 -6.57 14.34 -2.85
N MET A 403 -5.36 13.88 -2.48
CA MET A 403 -4.16 14.73 -2.43
C MET A 403 -3.80 15.37 -3.77
N PRO A 404 -3.88 14.68 -4.93
CA PRO A 404 -3.59 15.31 -6.23
C PRO A 404 -4.50 16.51 -6.52
N MET A 405 -5.76 16.46 -6.07
CA MET A 405 -6.71 17.57 -6.22
C MET A 405 -6.38 18.76 -5.31
N ARG A 406 -5.78 18.50 -4.15
CA ARG A 406 -5.54 19.49 -3.10
C ARG A 406 -4.10 20.04 -3.06
N ALA A 407 -3.13 19.37 -3.70
CA ALA A 407 -1.72 19.71 -3.60
C ALA A 407 -1.31 21.01 -4.33
N ALA A 408 -2.01 21.37 -5.41
CA ALA A 408 -1.61 22.48 -6.27
C ALA A 408 -1.65 23.84 -5.57
N THR A 409 -2.71 24.14 -4.82
CA THR A 409 -2.90 25.45 -4.17
C THR A 409 -1.85 25.71 -3.07
N PRO A 410 -1.63 24.80 -2.09
CA PRO A 410 -0.58 24.97 -1.09
C PRO A 410 0.83 25.06 -1.69
N PHE A 411 1.10 24.30 -2.76
CA PHE A 411 2.39 24.33 -3.44
C PHE A 411 2.64 25.65 -4.17
N LYS A 412 1.62 26.20 -4.87
CA LYS A 412 1.74 27.52 -5.52
C LYS A 412 1.94 28.64 -4.51
N GLY A 413 1.21 28.61 -3.39
CA GLY A 413 1.25 29.69 -2.40
C GLY A 413 2.48 29.68 -1.49
N SER A 414 3.03 28.50 -1.18
CA SER A 414 4.07 28.37 -0.14
C SER A 414 5.08 27.24 -0.37
N ARG A 415 5.07 26.63 -1.57
CA ARG A 415 5.88 25.43 -1.90
C ARG A 415 5.63 24.25 -0.94
N LYS A 416 4.48 24.22 -0.29
CA LYS A 416 4.11 23.14 0.63
C LYS A 416 3.80 21.87 -0.15
N ILE A 417 4.45 20.77 0.26
CA ILE A 417 4.32 19.45 -0.36
C ILE A 417 3.30 18.62 0.42
N GLY A 418 2.44 17.90 -0.31
CA GLY A 418 1.53 16.92 0.27
C GLY A 418 2.28 15.64 0.65
N LYS A 419 2.20 15.21 1.90
CA LYS A 419 2.77 13.94 2.36
C LYS A 419 1.80 12.81 1.96
N VAL A 420 2.35 11.76 1.35
CA VAL A 420 1.61 10.59 0.84
C VAL A 420 2.19 9.26 1.36
N HIS A 421 3.00 9.34 2.41
CA HIS A 421 3.62 8.17 3.05
C HIS A 421 3.62 8.32 4.56
N GLN A 422 3.76 7.20 5.26
CA GLN A 422 4.02 7.11 6.70
C GLN A 422 5.37 6.40 6.93
N ASN A 423 5.94 6.63 8.10
CA ASN A 423 7.16 6.01 8.58
C ASN A 423 6.76 4.85 9.49
N VAL A 424 7.29 3.67 9.24
CA VAL A 424 7.16 2.49 10.09
C VAL A 424 8.49 2.33 10.80
N LEU A 425 8.52 2.70 12.07
CA LEU A 425 9.71 2.70 12.90
C LEU A 425 9.79 1.38 13.67
N VAL A 426 10.94 0.73 13.63
CA VAL A 426 11.19 -0.51 14.36
C VAL A 426 12.31 -0.29 15.36
N PHE A 427 12.04 -0.69 16.60
CA PHE A 427 12.95 -0.59 17.72
C PHE A 427 13.20 -1.97 18.31
N VAL A 428 14.35 -2.14 18.95
CA VAL A 428 14.67 -3.38 19.67
C VAL A 428 15.07 -3.08 21.11
N LYS A 429 14.51 -3.83 22.05
CA LYS A 429 14.97 -3.87 23.44
C LYS A 429 15.99 -5.00 23.57
N GLY A 430 17.25 -4.69 23.88
CA GLY A 430 18.31 -5.70 23.96
C GLY A 430 18.90 -6.08 22.60
N ASN A 431 19.16 -7.38 22.39
CA ASN A 431 19.92 -7.89 21.24
C ASN A 431 19.00 -8.24 20.05
N PRO A 432 19.21 -7.66 18.86
CA PRO A 432 18.37 -7.93 17.69
C PRO A 432 18.49 -9.33 17.12
N LYS A 433 19.63 -10.02 17.27
CA LYS A 433 19.77 -11.41 16.81
C LYS A 433 18.92 -12.36 17.64
N ILE A 434 18.97 -12.21 18.96
CA ILE A 434 18.14 -13.00 19.89
C ILE A 434 16.65 -12.69 19.68
N ALA A 435 16.32 -11.43 19.41
CA ALA A 435 14.95 -11.03 19.09
C ALA A 435 14.45 -11.68 17.79
N ALA A 436 15.28 -11.68 16.73
CA ALA A 436 14.95 -12.34 15.47
C ALA A 436 14.84 -13.87 15.61
N GLU A 437 15.76 -14.50 16.35
CA GLU A 437 15.68 -15.93 16.68
C GLU A 437 14.39 -16.28 17.42
N TYR A 438 13.92 -15.41 18.32
CA TYR A 438 12.65 -15.59 19.01
C TYR A 438 11.43 -15.44 18.09
N CYS A 439 11.48 -14.57 17.08
CA CYS A 439 10.42 -14.45 16.08
C CYS A 439 10.27 -15.73 15.25
N GLY A 440 11.37 -16.43 14.98
CA GLY A 440 11.38 -17.62 14.14
C GLY A 440 11.21 -17.30 12.66
N ASP A 441 10.81 -18.29 11.88
CA ASP A 441 10.51 -18.12 10.46
C ASP A 441 9.25 -17.27 10.25
N VAL A 442 9.20 -16.51 9.17
CA VAL A 442 8.03 -15.68 8.84
C VAL A 442 6.89 -16.58 8.36
N ASP A 443 5.79 -16.53 9.09
CA ASP A 443 4.60 -17.33 8.81
C ASP A 443 3.62 -16.54 7.93
N VAL A 444 3.47 -16.96 6.67
CA VAL A 444 2.55 -16.31 5.73
C VAL A 444 1.15 -16.90 5.91
N TYR A 445 0.27 -16.12 6.54
CA TYR A 445 -1.13 -16.50 6.68
C TYR A 445 -1.83 -16.58 5.32
N ILE A 446 -2.66 -17.60 5.09
CA ILE A 446 -3.47 -17.71 3.88
C ILE A 446 -4.94 -17.64 4.31
N PRO A 447 -5.63 -16.51 4.09
CA PRO A 447 -7.07 -16.45 4.35
C PRO A 447 -7.77 -17.40 3.35
N ASN A 448 -8.37 -18.49 3.88
CA ASN A 448 -9.26 -19.47 3.23
C ASN A 448 -8.71 -20.86 2.83
N GLU A 449 -7.81 -21.51 3.59
CA GLU A 449 -7.60 -22.98 3.44
C GLU A 449 -8.37 -23.85 4.44
N ASP A 450 -8.88 -23.27 5.54
CA ASP A 450 -9.75 -23.97 6.49
C ASP A 450 -11.18 -23.44 6.43
N ASN A 451 -11.96 -23.94 5.46
CA ASN A 451 -13.41 -24.18 5.55
C ASN A 451 -13.92 -25.03 4.38
#